data_AF-A0A7E4W8Y5-F1
#
_entry.id   AF-A0A7E4W8Y5-F1
#
_cell.length_a   1.000
_cell.length_b   1.000
_cell.length_c   1.000
_cell.angle_alpha   90.00
_cell.angle_beta   90.00
_cell.angle_gamma   90.00
#
_symmetry.space_group_name_H-M   'P 1'
#
loop_
_entity.id
_entity.type
_entity.pdbx_description
1 polymer ?
#
loop_
_entity_poly.entity_id
_entity_poly.type
_entity_poly.pdbx_seq_one_letter_code
_entity_poly.pdbx_strand_id
1 'polypeptide(L)'
;MSTHELKKFVVDGNASGHERRLQVLRTFTWNLQSEKLCGKLSLRSRTVLNQTDSFFKKQLAVYRAAEQDFQGYEEDSQRMDALMSERKAALTSLQQKWREVNIEKQNQEKREALAQVVAALPSREESQAIIADLDRQRQLLAERERALNDKYEARKELLFPLGVNLAMVFAEFKEDVEARQKRIAAQKSHKEGSKTPFDDSGNSKTPEPGN
;
A
#
# COMPACT_ATOMS: atom_id res chain seq x y z
N MET A 1 -48.04 69.71 -5.24
CA MET A 1 -47.86 69.64 -6.71
C MET A 1 -48.85 70.57 -7.37
N SER A 2 -48.36 71.64 -8.00
CA SER A 2 -49.22 72.64 -8.61
C SER A 2 -49.81 72.09 -9.92
N THR A 3 -51.00 72.56 -10.31
CA THR A 3 -51.67 72.20 -11.57
C THR A 3 -50.81 72.49 -12.82
N HIS A 4 -49.79 73.33 -12.67
CA HIS A 4 -48.82 73.66 -13.70
C HIS A 4 -47.78 72.55 -13.93
N GLU A 5 -47.40 71.83 -12.86
CA GLU A 5 -46.44 70.72 -12.93
C GLU A 5 -47.09 69.48 -13.55
N LEU A 6 -48.37 69.23 -13.25
CA LEU A 6 -49.16 68.16 -13.87
C LEU A 6 -49.33 68.38 -15.38
N LYS A 7 -49.58 69.63 -15.80
CA LYS A 7 -49.68 70.00 -17.22
C LYS A 7 -48.35 69.87 -17.93
N LYS A 8 -47.24 70.23 -17.27
CA LYS A 8 -45.90 70.13 -17.87
C LYS A 8 -45.44 68.68 -18.04
N PHE A 9 -45.81 67.80 -17.11
CA PHE A 9 -45.54 66.36 -17.20
C PHE A 9 -46.29 65.69 -18.38
N VAL A 10 -47.53 66.11 -18.65
CA VAL A 10 -48.34 65.63 -19.80
C VAL A 10 -47.83 66.18 -21.14
N VAL A 11 -47.17 67.34 -21.14
CA VAL A 11 -46.74 68.04 -22.37
C VAL A 11 -45.32 67.66 -22.80
N ASP A 12 -44.38 67.47 -21.88
CA ASP A 12 -42.95 67.31 -22.23
C ASP A 12 -42.39 65.87 -22.08
N GLY A 13 -43.15 64.89 -21.60
CA GLY A 13 -42.62 63.54 -21.39
C GLY A 13 -43.62 62.42 -21.65
N ASN A 14 -43.61 61.85 -22.87
CA ASN A 14 -44.18 60.54 -23.19
C ASN A 14 -45.62 60.27 -22.68
N ALA A 15 -46.52 61.24 -22.78
CA ALA A 15 -47.94 60.95 -22.72
C ALA A 15 -48.29 60.06 -23.92
N SER A 16 -48.28 58.74 -23.70
CA SER A 16 -48.63 57.73 -24.69
C SER A 16 -49.90 58.18 -25.44
N GLY A 17 -50.06 57.81 -26.71
CA GLY A 17 -51.23 58.24 -27.51
C GLY A 17 -52.59 57.94 -26.84
N HIS A 18 -52.62 57.15 -25.77
CA HIS A 18 -53.77 56.88 -24.90
C HIS A 18 -54.13 58.04 -23.98
N GLU A 19 -53.17 58.70 -23.34
CA GLU A 19 -53.42 59.83 -22.44
C GLU A 19 -54.10 60.98 -23.20
N ARG A 20 -53.62 61.22 -24.43
CA ARG A 20 -54.18 62.21 -25.35
C ARG A 20 -55.60 61.85 -25.80
N ARG A 21 -55.89 60.56 -25.98
CA ARG A 21 -57.23 60.04 -26.30
C ARG A 21 -58.18 60.16 -25.11
N LEU A 22 -57.72 59.84 -23.89
CA LEU A 22 -58.48 60.02 -22.65
C LEU A 22 -58.82 61.48 -22.40
N GLN A 23 -57.91 62.40 -22.70
CA GLN A 23 -58.17 63.84 -22.58
C GLN A 23 -59.27 64.33 -23.54
N VAL A 24 -59.35 63.78 -24.77
CA VAL A 24 -60.44 64.07 -25.72
C VAL A 24 -61.78 63.55 -25.18
N LEU A 25 -61.82 62.34 -24.62
CA LEU A 25 -63.01 61.78 -23.98
C LEU A 25 -63.44 62.59 -22.75
N ARG A 26 -62.50 63.05 -21.93
CA ARG A 26 -62.75 63.91 -20.77
C ARG A 26 -63.35 65.25 -21.17
N THR A 27 -62.89 65.84 -22.27
CA THR A 27 -63.40 67.11 -22.80
C THR A 27 -64.82 66.92 -23.36
N PHE A 28 -65.08 65.77 -23.98
CA PHE A 28 -66.41 65.40 -24.45
C PHE A 28 -67.41 65.24 -23.30
N THR A 29 -67.06 64.55 -22.22
CA THR A 29 -67.93 64.42 -21.04
C THR A 29 -68.23 65.76 -20.37
N TRP A 30 -67.28 66.70 -20.36
CA TRP A 30 -67.48 68.06 -19.84
C TRP A 30 -68.43 68.90 -20.71
N ASN A 31 -68.36 68.71 -22.03
CA ASN A 31 -69.22 69.39 -23.00
C ASN A 31 -70.64 68.80 -23.08
N LEU A 32 -70.80 67.51 -22.76
CA LEU A 32 -72.08 66.86 -22.54
C LEU A 32 -72.84 67.47 -21.35
N GLN A 33 -72.13 67.77 -20.25
CA GLN A 33 -72.72 68.37 -19.05
C GLN A 33 -73.10 69.85 -19.19
N SER A 34 -72.57 70.54 -20.19
CA SER A 34 -72.78 71.98 -20.41
C SER A 34 -73.70 72.30 -21.60
N GLU A 35 -74.42 71.30 -22.13
CA GLU A 35 -75.36 71.37 -23.28
C GLU A 35 -74.78 71.94 -24.60
N LYS A 36 -73.47 72.22 -24.66
CA LYS A 36 -72.77 72.75 -25.84
C LYS A 36 -72.23 71.64 -26.73
N LEU A 37 -73.11 70.78 -27.23
CA LEU A 37 -72.72 69.65 -28.08
C LEU A 37 -72.62 70.04 -29.56
N CYS A 38 -71.41 70.04 -30.10
CA CYS A 38 -71.17 70.07 -31.54
C CYS A 38 -71.18 68.64 -32.11
N GLY A 39 -71.94 68.39 -33.19
CA GLY A 39 -71.99 67.07 -33.85
C GLY A 39 -70.62 66.50 -34.28
N LYS A 40 -69.66 67.37 -34.64
CA LYS A 40 -68.28 66.97 -34.96
C LYS A 40 -67.51 66.44 -33.74
N LEU A 41 -67.75 67.01 -32.55
CA LEU A 41 -67.13 66.57 -31.30
C LEU A 41 -67.68 65.20 -30.86
N SER A 42 -68.98 64.96 -31.06
CA SER A 42 -69.63 63.68 -30.82
C SER A 42 -69.03 62.54 -31.65
N LEU A 43 -68.93 62.73 -32.98
CA LEU A 43 -68.36 61.71 -33.87
C LEU A 43 -66.89 61.41 -33.54
N ARG A 44 -66.09 62.45 -33.31
CA ARG A 44 -64.67 62.31 -32.92
C ARG A 44 -64.53 61.53 -31.61
N SER A 45 -65.37 61.80 -30.63
CA SER A 45 -65.32 61.14 -29.32
C SER A 45 -65.72 59.67 -29.41
N ARG A 46 -66.70 59.32 -30.25
CA ARG A 46 -67.06 57.93 -30.54
C ARG A 46 -65.91 57.15 -31.19
N THR A 47 -65.22 57.76 -32.15
CA THR A 47 -64.03 57.14 -32.77
C THR A 47 -62.90 56.93 -31.76
N VAL A 48 -62.65 57.93 -30.90
CA VAL A 48 -61.64 57.83 -29.84
C VAL A 48 -62.01 56.73 -28.82
N LEU A 49 -63.29 56.62 -28.45
CA LEU A 49 -63.78 55.58 -27.55
C LEU A 49 -63.54 54.17 -28.11
N ASN A 50 -63.85 53.95 -29.38
CA ASN A 50 -63.60 52.68 -30.06
C ASN A 50 -62.10 52.35 -30.14
N GLN A 51 -61.26 53.36 -30.37
CA GLN A 51 -59.80 53.18 -30.37
C GLN A 51 -59.24 52.85 -28.98
N THR A 52 -59.79 53.45 -27.91
CA THR A 52 -59.41 53.12 -26.53
C THR A 52 -59.86 51.72 -26.15
N ASP A 53 -61.07 51.30 -26.51
CA ASP A 53 -61.57 49.94 -26.25
C ASP A 53 -60.73 48.87 -26.98
N SER A 54 -60.43 49.09 -28.26
CA SER A 54 -59.54 48.21 -29.02
C SER A 54 -58.13 48.12 -28.40
N PHE A 55 -57.62 49.24 -27.87
CA PHE A 55 -56.34 49.22 -27.18
C PHE A 55 -56.37 48.42 -25.89
N PHE A 56 -57.37 48.61 -25.03
CA PHE A 56 -57.48 47.83 -23.79
C PHE A 56 -57.58 46.33 -24.06
N LYS A 57 -58.33 45.94 -25.10
CA LYS A 57 -58.40 44.55 -25.56
C LYS A 57 -57.03 44.02 -25.99
N LYS A 58 -56.25 44.82 -26.73
CA LYS A 58 -54.87 44.45 -27.12
C LYS A 58 -53.94 44.33 -25.91
N GLN A 59 -54.01 45.25 -24.97
CA GLN A 59 -53.18 45.21 -23.75
C GLN A 59 -53.51 43.99 -22.89
N LEU A 60 -54.79 43.65 -22.74
CA LEU A 60 -55.21 42.44 -22.06
C LEU A 60 -54.67 41.17 -22.75
N ALA A 61 -54.71 41.14 -24.09
CA ALA A 61 -54.16 40.02 -24.86
C ALA A 61 -52.65 39.90 -24.71
N VAL A 62 -51.91 41.02 -24.75
CA VAL A 62 -50.46 41.05 -24.52
C VAL A 62 -50.13 40.60 -23.10
N TYR A 63 -50.89 41.06 -22.09
CA TYR A 63 -50.71 40.63 -20.71
C TYR A 63 -50.90 39.12 -20.55
N ARG A 64 -51.96 38.56 -21.13
CA ARG A 64 -52.21 37.10 -21.10
C ARG A 64 -51.13 36.31 -21.81
N ALA A 65 -50.65 36.80 -22.96
CA ALA A 65 -49.53 36.17 -23.67
C ALA A 65 -48.25 36.20 -22.83
N ALA A 66 -47.94 37.34 -22.21
CA ALA A 66 -46.79 37.45 -21.31
C ALA A 66 -46.90 36.51 -20.10
N GLU A 67 -48.10 36.36 -19.52
CA GLU A 67 -48.34 35.44 -18.41
C GLU A 67 -48.12 33.97 -18.82
N GLN A 68 -48.54 33.59 -20.04
CA GLN A 68 -48.24 32.27 -20.60
C GLN A 68 -46.75 32.07 -20.85
N ASP A 69 -46.05 33.08 -21.39
CA ASP A 69 -44.61 33.02 -21.60
C ASP A 69 -43.86 32.86 -20.27
N PHE A 70 -44.28 33.58 -19.22
CA PHE A 70 -43.71 33.44 -17.88
C PHE A 70 -43.88 32.04 -17.30
N GLN A 71 -45.06 31.44 -17.46
CA GLN A 71 -45.30 30.06 -17.04
C GLN A 71 -44.39 29.08 -17.80
N GLY A 72 -44.24 29.27 -19.12
CA GLY A 72 -43.32 28.47 -19.93
C GLY A 72 -41.87 28.57 -19.47
N TYR A 73 -41.40 29.78 -19.15
CA TYR A 73 -40.04 29.97 -18.61
C TYR A 73 -39.86 29.31 -17.24
N GLU A 74 -40.89 29.30 -16.40
CA GLU A 74 -40.84 28.65 -15.09
C GLU A 74 -40.77 27.12 -15.22
N GLU A 75 -41.57 26.55 -16.12
CA GLU A 75 -41.52 25.11 -16.46
C GLU A 75 -40.15 24.71 -17.03
N ASP A 76 -39.61 25.50 -17.96
CA ASP A 76 -38.29 25.25 -18.53
C ASP A 76 -37.18 25.35 -17.48
N SER A 77 -37.28 26.30 -16.55
CA SER A 77 -36.35 26.43 -15.43
C SER A 77 -36.37 25.18 -14.54
N GLN A 78 -37.56 24.72 -14.15
CA GLN A 78 -37.70 23.50 -13.33
C GLN A 78 -37.16 22.27 -14.06
N ARG A 79 -37.39 22.18 -15.38
CA ARG A 79 -36.86 21.09 -16.21
C ARG A 79 -35.33 21.14 -16.29
N MET A 80 -34.75 22.33 -16.43
CA MET A 80 -33.29 22.52 -16.41
C MET A 80 -32.69 22.07 -15.08
N ASP A 81 -33.31 22.45 -13.96
CA ASP A 81 -32.86 22.05 -12.62
C ASP A 81 -32.92 20.54 -12.42
N ALA A 82 -34.00 19.89 -12.89
CA ALA A 82 -34.14 18.44 -12.85
C ALA A 82 -33.04 17.75 -13.67
N LEU A 83 -32.79 18.20 -14.90
CA LEU A 83 -31.72 17.67 -15.75
C LEU A 83 -30.33 17.89 -15.13
N MET A 84 -30.09 19.06 -14.54
CA MET A 84 -28.82 19.36 -13.86
C MET A 84 -28.61 18.45 -12.65
N SER A 85 -29.66 18.16 -11.88
CA SER A 85 -29.62 17.22 -10.77
C SER A 85 -29.28 15.79 -11.26
N GLU A 86 -29.96 15.32 -12.30
CA GLU A 86 -29.71 14.02 -12.91
C GLU A 86 -28.27 13.89 -13.41
N ARG A 87 -27.77 14.91 -14.12
CA ARG A 87 -26.39 14.93 -14.63
C ARG A 87 -25.36 14.95 -13.52
N LYS A 88 -25.60 15.68 -12.42
CA LYS A 88 -24.75 15.64 -11.23
C LYS A 88 -24.72 14.25 -10.60
N ALA A 89 -25.88 13.60 -10.45
CA ALA A 89 -25.95 12.23 -9.94
C ALA A 89 -25.18 11.26 -10.85
N ALA A 90 -25.37 11.34 -12.17
CA ALA A 90 -24.63 10.54 -13.13
C ALA A 90 -23.11 10.75 -13.02
N LEU A 91 -22.64 12.00 -12.89
CA LEU A 91 -21.23 12.34 -12.72
C LEU A 91 -20.65 11.71 -11.45
N THR A 92 -21.35 11.82 -10.31
CA THR A 92 -20.88 11.22 -9.04
C THR A 92 -20.79 9.70 -9.14
N SER A 93 -21.75 9.04 -9.80
CA SER A 93 -21.70 7.59 -10.03
C SER A 93 -20.51 7.18 -10.92
N LEU A 94 -20.20 7.99 -11.94
CA LEU A 94 -19.08 7.74 -12.84
C LEU A 94 -17.73 7.90 -12.11
N GLN A 95 -17.61 8.92 -11.27
CA GLN A 95 -16.43 9.14 -10.42
C GLN A 95 -16.22 7.99 -9.43
N GLN A 96 -17.28 7.39 -8.91
CA GLN A 96 -17.17 6.23 -8.04
C GLN A 96 -16.68 5.00 -8.83
N LYS A 97 -17.31 4.70 -9.97
CA LYS A 97 -16.86 3.61 -10.85
C LYS A 97 -15.41 3.77 -11.30
N TRP A 98 -15.00 5.00 -11.62
CA TRP A 98 -13.61 5.27 -12.00
C TRP A 98 -12.63 4.98 -10.87
N ARG A 99 -12.98 5.31 -9.62
CA ARG A 99 -12.15 4.95 -8.45
C ARG A 99 -12.05 3.44 -8.27
N GLU A 100 -13.15 2.71 -8.43
CA GLU A 100 -13.16 1.25 -8.35
C GLU A 100 -12.25 0.62 -9.41
N VAL A 101 -12.36 1.06 -10.66
CA VAL A 101 -11.48 0.62 -11.76
C VAL A 101 -10.02 0.91 -11.47
N ASN A 102 -9.71 2.09 -10.90
CA ASN A 102 -8.33 2.46 -10.58
C ASN A 102 -7.74 1.59 -9.45
N ILE A 103 -8.56 1.22 -8.46
CA ILE A 103 -8.16 0.28 -7.40
C ILE A 103 -7.90 -1.11 -8.01
N GLU A 104 -8.76 -1.56 -8.91
CA GLU A 104 -8.60 -2.85 -9.58
C GLU A 104 -7.31 -2.90 -10.41
N LYS A 105 -7.00 -1.82 -11.14
CA LYS A 105 -5.73 -1.67 -11.86
C LYS A 105 -4.52 -1.75 -10.92
N GLN A 106 -4.52 -1.04 -9.80
CA GLN A 106 -3.44 -1.13 -8.82
C GLN A 106 -3.31 -2.54 -8.23
N ASN A 107 -4.42 -3.22 -8.00
CA ASN A 107 -4.41 -4.61 -7.54
C ASN A 107 -3.84 -5.54 -8.60
N GLN A 108 -4.14 -5.32 -9.88
CA GLN A 108 -3.57 -6.07 -10.98
C GLN A 108 -2.06 -5.86 -11.08
N GLU A 109 -1.58 -4.62 -11.02
CA GLU A 109 -0.14 -4.31 -11.01
C GLU A 109 0.58 -5.00 -9.83
N LYS A 110 -0.02 -5.00 -8.64
CA LYS A 110 0.53 -5.74 -7.48
C LYS A 110 0.55 -7.24 -7.69
N ARG A 111 -0.50 -7.82 -8.30
CA ARG A 111 -0.56 -9.26 -8.61
C ARG A 111 0.48 -9.63 -9.65
N GLU A 112 0.68 -8.81 -10.67
CA GLU A 112 1.71 -9.01 -11.70
C GLU A 112 3.12 -8.94 -11.08
N ALA A 113 3.37 -7.96 -10.20
CA ALA A 113 4.63 -7.88 -9.46
C ALA A 113 4.87 -9.12 -8.57
N LEU A 114 3.85 -9.59 -7.84
CA LEU A 114 3.94 -10.81 -7.06
C LEU A 114 4.16 -12.05 -7.94
N ALA A 115 3.49 -12.13 -9.09
CA ALA A 115 3.66 -13.22 -10.04
C ALA A 115 5.08 -13.27 -10.59
N GLN A 116 5.71 -12.12 -10.88
CA GLN A 116 7.11 -12.05 -11.29
C GLN A 116 8.05 -12.57 -10.18
N VAL A 117 7.82 -12.18 -8.93
CA VAL A 117 8.61 -12.68 -7.79
C VAL A 117 8.43 -14.19 -7.62
N VAL A 118 7.20 -14.69 -7.70
CA VAL A 118 6.90 -16.13 -7.58
C VAL A 118 7.51 -16.92 -8.74
N ALA A 119 7.49 -16.38 -9.95
CA ALA A 119 8.11 -17.02 -11.12
C ALA A 119 9.63 -17.11 -11.03
N ALA A 120 10.28 -16.24 -10.25
CA ALA A 120 11.72 -16.31 -10.00
C ALA A 120 12.09 -17.36 -8.93
N LEU A 121 11.13 -17.82 -8.13
CA LEU A 121 11.34 -18.88 -7.15
C LEU A 121 11.31 -20.26 -7.85
N PRO A 122 12.09 -21.24 -7.37
CA PRO A 122 12.03 -22.60 -7.90
C PRO A 122 10.63 -23.17 -7.75
N SER A 123 10.26 -24.05 -8.68
CA SER A 123 8.92 -24.62 -8.64
C SER A 123 8.74 -25.43 -7.35
N ARG A 124 7.49 -25.57 -6.91
CA ARG A 124 7.17 -26.36 -5.72
C ARG A 124 7.65 -27.80 -5.88
N GLU A 125 7.54 -28.35 -7.09
CA GLU A 125 7.96 -29.72 -7.41
C GLU A 125 9.48 -29.86 -7.38
N GLU A 126 10.21 -28.90 -7.95
CA GLU A 126 11.68 -28.84 -7.89
C GLU A 126 12.16 -28.78 -6.43
N SER A 127 11.56 -27.89 -5.63
CA SER A 127 11.90 -27.73 -4.21
C SER A 127 11.63 -29.03 -3.43
N GLN A 128 10.51 -29.71 -3.71
CA GLN A 128 10.19 -30.99 -3.09
C GLN A 128 11.16 -32.11 -3.50
N ALA A 129 11.60 -32.13 -4.76
CA ALA A 129 12.60 -33.09 -5.22
C ALA A 129 13.96 -32.87 -4.52
N ILE A 130 14.39 -31.60 -4.38
CA ILE A 130 15.61 -31.24 -3.65
C ILE A 130 15.50 -31.66 -2.18
N ILE A 131 14.37 -31.38 -1.51
CA ILE A 131 14.14 -31.78 -0.12
C ILE A 131 14.22 -33.31 0.03
N ALA A 132 13.56 -34.06 -0.86
CA ALA A 132 13.58 -35.51 -0.82
C ALA A 132 15.00 -36.08 -1.04
N ASP A 133 15.80 -35.47 -1.91
CA ASP A 133 17.19 -35.88 -2.11
C ASP A 133 18.05 -35.58 -0.89
N LEU A 134 17.92 -34.39 -0.31
CA LEU A 134 18.63 -34.02 0.94
C LEU A 134 18.27 -34.96 2.10
N ASP A 135 17.01 -35.36 2.22
CA ASP A 135 16.58 -36.31 3.24
C ASP A 135 17.21 -37.69 3.04
N ARG A 136 17.32 -38.18 1.79
CA ARG A 136 18.04 -39.43 1.48
C ARG A 136 19.51 -39.32 1.83
N GLN A 137 20.17 -38.23 1.43
CA GLN A 137 21.59 -38.02 1.74
C GLN A 137 21.83 -37.98 3.26
N ARG A 138 20.94 -37.32 4.00
CA ARG A 138 20.98 -37.27 5.47
C ARG A 138 20.84 -38.66 6.10
N GLN A 139 19.90 -39.48 5.61
CA GLN A 139 19.72 -40.85 6.09
C GLN A 139 20.98 -41.69 5.84
N LEU A 140 21.56 -41.62 4.64
CA LEU A 140 22.80 -42.32 4.31
C LEU A 140 23.98 -41.90 5.18
N LEU A 141 24.12 -40.60 5.47
CA LEU A 141 25.15 -40.11 6.37
C LEU A 141 24.94 -40.61 7.80
N ALA A 142 23.70 -40.60 8.30
CA ALA A 142 23.37 -41.14 9.62
C ALA A 142 23.66 -42.64 9.74
N GLU A 143 23.40 -43.42 8.70
CA GLU A 143 23.76 -44.85 8.65
C GLU A 143 25.27 -45.06 8.67
N ARG A 144 26.02 -44.27 7.88
CA ARG A 144 27.49 -44.32 7.89
C ARG A 144 28.07 -43.92 9.23
N GLU A 145 27.51 -42.90 9.87
CA GLU A 145 27.90 -42.45 11.20
C GLU A 145 27.71 -43.57 12.23
N ARG A 146 26.54 -44.21 12.24
CA ARG A 146 26.29 -45.39 13.11
C ARG A 146 27.29 -46.51 12.85
N ALA A 147 27.50 -46.88 11.58
CA ALA A 147 28.43 -47.94 11.23
C ALA A 147 29.88 -47.62 11.61
N LEU A 148 30.30 -46.36 11.53
CA LEU A 148 31.61 -45.91 11.99
C LEU A 148 31.71 -45.92 13.51
N ASN A 149 30.65 -45.51 14.20
CA ASN A 149 30.59 -45.54 15.65
C ASN A 149 30.66 -46.98 16.19
N ASP A 150 29.95 -47.92 15.56
CA ASP A 150 30.02 -49.34 15.92
C ASP A 150 31.43 -49.91 15.73
N LYS A 151 32.11 -49.55 14.62
CA LYS A 151 33.51 -49.93 14.40
C LYS A 151 34.46 -49.29 15.42
N TYR A 152 34.19 -48.05 15.84
CA TYR A 152 34.98 -47.36 16.83
C TYR A 152 34.83 -48.02 18.21
N GLU A 153 33.62 -48.29 18.65
CA GLU A 153 33.36 -48.98 19.92
C GLU A 153 33.95 -50.40 19.92
N ALA A 154 33.80 -51.18 18.84
CA ALA A 154 34.44 -52.50 18.74
C ALA A 154 35.98 -52.43 18.85
N ARG A 155 36.61 -51.40 18.26
CA ARG A 155 38.07 -51.20 18.38
C ARG A 155 38.48 -50.78 19.78
N LYS A 156 37.68 -49.94 20.44
CA LYS A 156 37.89 -49.51 21.81
C LYS A 156 37.75 -50.68 22.79
N GLU A 157 36.75 -51.54 22.59
CA GLU A 157 36.55 -52.79 23.30
C GLU A 157 37.72 -53.77 23.10
N LEU A 158 38.34 -53.83 21.91
CA LEU A 158 39.53 -54.64 21.67
C LEU A 158 40.80 -54.05 22.31
N LEU A 159 40.96 -52.72 22.25
CA LEU A 159 42.15 -52.04 22.73
C LEU A 159 42.27 -52.08 24.25
N PHE A 160 41.14 -52.05 24.96
CA PHE A 160 41.14 -52.05 26.43
C PHE A 160 41.76 -53.34 27.02
N PRO A 161 41.31 -54.56 26.68
CA PRO A 161 41.97 -55.80 27.10
C PRO A 161 43.42 -55.91 26.64
N LEU A 162 43.74 -55.46 25.42
CA LEU A 162 45.11 -55.48 24.92
C LEU A 162 46.04 -54.60 25.78
N GLY A 163 45.58 -53.40 26.14
CA GLY A 163 46.31 -52.49 27.02
C GLY A 163 46.53 -53.08 28.41
N VAL A 164 45.50 -53.72 28.97
CA VAL A 164 45.59 -54.40 30.28
C VAL A 164 46.58 -55.57 30.21
N ASN A 165 46.49 -56.42 29.18
CA ASN A 165 47.40 -57.56 28.99
C ASN A 165 48.84 -57.10 28.80
N LEU A 166 49.06 -56.05 28.00
CA LEU A 166 50.40 -55.50 27.78
C LEU A 166 50.99 -54.90 29.06
N ALA A 167 50.17 -54.22 29.88
CA ALA A 167 50.59 -53.71 31.18
C ALA A 167 50.97 -54.84 32.14
N MET A 168 50.22 -55.95 32.16
CA MET A 168 50.57 -57.14 32.96
C MET A 168 51.90 -57.75 32.51
N VAL A 169 52.11 -57.93 31.20
CA VAL A 169 53.38 -58.42 30.64
C VAL A 169 54.55 -57.50 31.01
N PHE A 170 54.38 -56.18 30.91
CA PHE A 170 55.42 -55.23 31.33
C PHE A 170 55.70 -55.28 32.83
N ALA A 171 54.69 -55.53 33.67
CA ALA A 171 54.88 -55.71 35.11
C ALA A 171 55.70 -56.97 35.40
N GLU A 172 55.36 -58.11 34.78
CA GLU A 172 56.11 -59.36 34.90
C GLU A 172 57.56 -59.21 34.40
N PHE A 173 57.77 -58.59 33.24
CA PHE A 173 59.12 -58.31 32.73
C PHE A 173 59.92 -57.43 33.68
N LYS A 174 59.28 -56.44 34.31
CA LYS A 174 59.93 -55.56 35.28
C LYS A 174 60.34 -56.35 36.53
N GLU A 175 59.46 -57.20 37.06
CA GLU A 175 59.76 -58.10 38.17
C GLU A 175 60.89 -59.07 37.84
N ASP A 176 60.91 -59.65 36.63
CA ASP A 176 61.97 -60.54 36.16
C ASP A 176 63.32 -59.84 36.00
N VAL A 177 63.32 -58.60 35.48
CA VAL A 177 64.54 -57.78 35.37
C VAL A 177 65.07 -57.42 36.76
N GLU A 178 64.20 -57.01 37.67
CA GLU A 178 64.58 -56.73 39.07
C GLU A 178 65.09 -58.00 39.78
N ALA A 179 64.47 -59.15 39.57
CA ALA A 179 64.92 -60.44 40.12
C ALA A 179 66.28 -60.87 39.55
N ARG A 180 66.53 -60.68 38.25
CA ARG A 180 67.84 -60.93 37.62
C ARG A 180 68.90 -59.98 38.14
N GLN A 181 68.58 -58.69 38.30
CA GLN A 181 69.52 -57.70 38.87
C GLN A 181 69.88 -58.05 40.32
N LYS A 182 68.90 -58.47 41.15
CA LYS A 182 69.15 -58.94 42.52
C LYS A 182 70.04 -60.18 42.56
N ARG A 183 69.85 -61.15 41.65
CA ARG A 183 70.73 -62.34 41.52
C ARG A 183 72.16 -61.98 41.12
N ILE A 184 72.32 -61.05 40.17
CA ILE A 184 73.64 -60.56 39.74
C ILE A 184 74.33 -59.81 40.87
N ALA A 185 73.60 -58.99 41.64
CA ALA A 185 74.13 -58.31 42.81
C ALA A 185 74.57 -59.31 43.90
N ALA A 186 73.76 -60.35 44.18
CA ALA A 186 74.09 -61.40 45.14
C ALA A 186 75.32 -62.25 44.73
N GLN A 187 75.52 -62.49 43.42
CA GLN A 187 76.73 -63.17 42.92
C GLN A 187 77.99 -62.32 43.02
N LYS A 188 77.86 -60.99 42.91
CA LYS A 188 79.00 -60.06 43.09
C LYS A 188 79.40 -59.95 44.57
N SER A 189 78.45 -59.87 45.50
CA SER A 189 78.74 -59.87 46.94
C SER A 189 79.37 -61.17 47.43
N HIS A 190 79.12 -62.30 46.77
CA HIS A 190 79.76 -63.59 47.11
C HIS A 190 81.21 -63.71 46.62
N LYS A 191 81.61 -62.93 45.61
CA LYS A 191 82.99 -62.91 45.07
C LYS A 191 83.92 -61.93 45.80
N GLU A 192 83.40 -60.95 46.53
CA GLU A 192 84.20 -59.98 47.29
C GLU A 192 84.44 -60.39 48.77
N GLY A 193 83.88 -61.52 49.21
CA GLY A 193 84.07 -62.07 50.57
C GLY A 193 85.26 -63.03 50.76
N SER A 194 86.03 -63.35 49.72
CA SER A 194 87.19 -64.27 49.84
C SER A 194 88.37 -63.81 48.98
N LYS A 195 89.13 -62.82 49.47
CA LYS A 195 90.61 -62.74 49.40
C LYS A 195 91.11 -61.40 49.95
N THR A 196 91.78 -61.47 51.10
CA THR A 196 92.88 -60.61 51.52
C THR A 196 93.97 -61.54 52.09
N PRO A 197 95.22 -61.07 52.34
CA PRO A 197 96.11 -60.35 51.43
C PRO A 197 97.54 -60.98 51.43
N PHE A 198 98.34 -60.77 50.39
CA PHE A 198 99.81 -60.82 50.55
C PHE A 198 100.54 -59.97 49.51
N ASP A 199 101.42 -59.12 50.03
CA ASP A 199 102.35 -58.21 49.38
C ASP A 199 103.39 -58.95 48.52
N ASP A 200 103.92 -58.32 47.46
CA ASP A 200 105.18 -57.55 47.55
C ASP A 200 105.69 -57.18 46.13
N SER A 201 106.25 -55.96 46.04
CA SER A 201 107.26 -55.39 45.12
C SER A 201 107.56 -56.05 43.75
N GLY A 202 107.76 -55.34 42.63
CA GLY A 202 108.06 -53.94 42.37
C GLY A 202 108.99 -53.88 41.13
N ASN A 203 108.77 -52.95 40.19
CA ASN A 203 109.72 -51.89 39.80
C ASN A 203 109.56 -51.36 38.34
N SER A 204 109.25 -50.06 38.29
CA SER A 204 109.70 -48.99 37.37
C SER A 204 109.65 -49.13 35.84
N LYS A 205 108.97 -48.20 35.17
CA LYS A 205 109.56 -46.89 34.76
C LYS A 205 108.52 -46.01 34.02
N THR A 206 108.30 -44.82 34.57
CA THR A 206 107.82 -43.58 33.91
C THR A 206 108.94 -42.97 33.06
N PRO A 207 108.70 -42.01 32.13
CA PRO A 207 108.39 -40.60 32.44
C PRO A 207 107.21 -40.03 31.59
N GLU A 208 106.27 -39.25 32.13
CA GLU A 208 106.29 -37.81 32.47
C GLU A 208 105.90 -36.87 31.28
N PRO A 209 105.50 -35.59 31.51
CA PRO A 209 104.18 -35.10 31.10
C PRO A 209 104.25 -33.86 30.17
N GLY A 210 103.11 -33.43 29.67
CA GLY A 210 102.95 -32.15 28.98
C GLY A 210 101.54 -31.62 29.17
N ASN A 211 101.48 -30.36 29.63
CA ASN A 211 100.30 -29.53 29.87
C ASN A 211 99.22 -29.57 28.78
#